data_AF-X1ICE0-F1
#
_entry.id   AF-X1ICE0-F1
#
_cell.length_a   1.000
_cell.length_b   1.000
_cell.length_c   1.000
_cell.angle_alpha   90.00
_cell.angle_beta   90.00
_cell.angle_gamma   90.00
#
_symmetry.space_group_name_H-M   'P 1'
#
loop_
_entity.id
_entity.type
_entity.pdbx_description
1 polymer ?
#
loop_
_entity_poly.entity_id
_entity_poly.type
_entity_poly.pdbx_seq_one_letter_code
_entity_poly.pdbx_strand_id
1 'polypeptide(L)' 'GDRGGYIVATGTPEEIAQERSSATGQYLTRVLHRDIEYAVTN' A
#
# COMPACT_ATOMS: atom_id res chain seq x y z
N GLY A 1 -2.30 -20.25 -15.80
CA GLY A 1 -2.57 -19.51 -14.55
C GLY A 1 -3.81 -18.68 -14.77
N ASP A 2 -4.78 -18.82 -13.88
CA ASP A 2 -6.17 -18.36 -13.98
C ASP A 2 -6.59 -17.45 -12.79
N ARG A 3 -5.76 -17.38 -11.74
CA ARG A 3 -6.03 -16.58 -10.52
C ARG A 3 -5.65 -15.09 -10.62
N GLY A 4 -5.63 -14.51 -11.82
CA GLY A 4 -5.14 -13.13 -12.03
C GLY A 4 -5.81 -12.43 -13.20
N GLY A 5 -5.38 -11.19 -13.49
CA GLY A 5 -5.98 -10.35 -14.55
C GLY A 5 -7.10 -9.42 -14.09
N TYR A 6 -7.25 -9.26 -12.77
CA TYR A 6 -8.23 -8.35 -12.16
C TYR A 6 -7.52 -7.22 -11.42
N ILE A 7 -8.20 -6.09 -11.30
CA ILE A 7 -7.77 -4.98 -10.46
C ILE A 7 -8.10 -5.32 -9.00
N VAL A 8 -7.08 -5.38 -8.14
CA VAL A 8 -7.23 -5.72 -6.71
C VAL A 8 -7.46 -4.48 -5.85
N ALA A 9 -6.88 -3.33 -6.22
CA ALA A 9 -7.04 -2.06 -5.51
C ALA A 9 -6.77 -0.87 -6.46
N THR A 10 -7.42 0.27 -6.20
CA THR A 10 -7.18 1.56 -6.88
C THR A 10 -7.42 2.70 -5.90
N GLY A 11 -6.71 3.81 -6.05
CA GLY A 11 -6.83 4.97 -5.17
C GLY A 11 -5.48 5.63 -4.93
N THR A 12 -5.41 6.49 -3.92
CA THR A 12 -4.12 7.02 -3.44
C THR A 12 -3.28 5.90 -2.81
N PRO A 13 -1.96 6.12 -2.62
CA PRO A 13 -1.12 5.15 -1.91
C PRO A 13 -1.64 4.80 -0.51
N GLU A 14 -2.19 5.78 0.22
CA GLU A 14 -2.78 5.59 1.55
C GLU A 14 -4.05 4.72 1.49
N GLU A 15 -4.91 4.95 0.50
CA GLU A 15 -6.11 4.14 0.26
C GLU A 15 -5.74 2.69 -0.09
N ILE A 16 -4.75 2.49 -0.98
CA ILE A 16 -4.26 1.16 -1.34
C ILE A 16 -3.60 0.46 -0.14
N ALA A 17 -2.92 1.20 0.73
CA ALA A 17 -2.30 0.63 1.94
C ALA A 17 -3.32 -0.01 2.89
N GLN A 18 -4.57 0.48 2.90
CA GLN A 18 -5.65 -0.10 3.72
C GLN A 18 -6.26 -1.38 3.12
N GLU A 19 -5.99 -1.70 1.84
CA GLU A 19 -6.55 -2.88 1.17
C GLU A 19 -5.80 -4.16 1.55
N ARG A 20 -6.36 -4.92 2.51
CA ARG A 20 -5.73 -6.14 3.05
C ARG A 20 -5.52 -7.24 2.01
N SER A 21 -6.34 -7.30 0.96
CA SER A 21 -6.17 -8.28 -0.12
C SER A 21 -5.04 -7.92 -1.10
N SER A 22 -4.55 -6.68 -1.07
CA SER A 22 -3.46 -6.21 -1.90
C SER A 22 -2.12 -6.48 -1.24
N ALA A 23 -1.32 -7.37 -1.83
CA ALA A 23 0.07 -7.58 -1.42
C ALA A 23 0.87 -6.26 -1.47
N THR A 24 0.59 -5.41 -2.47
CA THR A 24 1.15 -4.06 -2.58
C THR A 24 0.70 -3.16 -1.41
N GLY A 25 -0.58 -3.22 -1.02
CA GLY A 25 -1.11 -2.46 0.12
C GLY A 25 -0.43 -2.82 1.44
N GLN A 26 -0.24 -4.12 1.69
CA GLN A 26 0.49 -4.61 2.87
C GLN A 26 1.94 -4.09 2.92
N TYR A 27 2.59 -3.95 1.78
CA TYR A 27 3.93 -3.37 1.69
C TYR A 27 3.91 -1.84 1.88
N LEU A 28 3.00 -1.15 1.19
CA LEU A 28 2.84 0.30 1.28
C LEU A 28 2.61 0.77 2.72
N THR A 29 1.85 0.03 3.51
CA THR A 29 1.64 0.33 4.95
C THR A 29 2.96 0.57 5.68
N ARG A 30 3.98 -0.26 5.43
CA ARG A 30 5.28 -0.15 6.11
C ARG A 30 6.10 1.01 5.59
N VAL A 31 6.06 1.24 4.27
CA VAL A 31 6.83 2.32 3.62
C VAL A 31 6.29 3.68 4.02
N LEU A 32 4.96 3.88 3.95
CA LEU A 32 4.33 5.15 4.30
C LEU A 32 4.55 5.51 5.78
N HIS A 33 4.51 4.53 6.68
CA HIS A 33 4.84 4.79 8.10
C HIS A 33 6.30 5.22 8.29
N ARG A 34 7.24 4.66 7.51
CA ARG A 34 8.65 5.06 7.56
C ARG A 34 8.88 6.44 6.96
N ASP A 35 8.19 6.78 5.88
CA ASP A 35 8.31 8.09 5.23
C ASP A 35 7.74 9.21 6.12
N ILE A 36 6.66 8.94 6.86
CA ILE A 36 6.16 9.85 7.90
C ILE A 36 7.22 10.07 8.98
N GLU A 37 7.92 9.01 9.43
CA GLU A 37 8.99 9.12 10.43
C GLU A 37 10.14 10.03 9.95
N TYR A 38 10.55 9.94 8.68
CA TYR A 38 11.54 10.87 8.11
C TYR A 38 11.04 12.31 8.05
N ALA A 39 9.77 12.53 7.69
CA ALA A 39 9.20 13.86 7.55
C ALA A 39 9.02 14.61 8.88
N VAL A 40 8.89 13.91 10.01
CA VAL A 40 8.73 14.51 11.34
C VAL A 40 10.02 14.65 12.15
N THR A 41 11.12 14.05 11.68
CA THR A 41 12.40 13.99 12.42
C THR A 41 13.51 14.85 11.80
N ASN A 42 13.27 15.46 10.63
CA ASN A 42 14.14 16.45 9.98
C ASN A 42 13.45 17.81 9.87
#